data_AF-A0A7C7PCH3-F1
#
_entry.id   AF-A0A7C7PCH3-F1
#
_cell.length_a   1.000
_cell.length_b   1.000
_cell.length_c   1.000
_cell.angle_alpha   90.00
_cell.angle_beta   90.00
_cell.angle_gamma   90.00
#
_symmetry.space_group_name_H-M   'P 1'
#
loop_
_entity.id
_entity.type
_entity.pdbx_description
1 polymer ?
#
loop_
_entity_poly.entity_id
_entity_poly.type
_entity_poly.pdbx_seq_one_letter_code
_entity_poly.pdbx_strand_id
1 'polypeptide(L)'
;MNSTSPSVEVMLSVPNYVSSGVFLEALGSVYLPNRVLLGLLQDRNATGNSKTFDSPISEGRIDEFGDVSTAYVCRDYSCQLPVHSPSELLSQLREI
;
A
#
# COMPACT_ATOMS: atom_id res chain seq x y z
N MET A 1 8.99 -14.82 21.59
CA MET A 1 8.58 -15.56 20.39
C MET A 1 9.06 -14.76 19.20
N ASN A 2 10.14 -15.16 18.54
CA ASN A 2 10.52 -14.55 17.27
C ASN A 2 9.51 -15.06 16.24
N SER A 3 8.68 -14.16 15.72
CA SER A 3 7.83 -14.49 14.58
C SER A 3 8.74 -14.80 13.40
N THR A 4 8.77 -16.05 12.98
CA THR A 4 9.54 -16.53 11.82
C THR A 4 8.78 -16.34 10.50
N SER A 5 7.58 -15.78 10.54
CA SER A 5 6.79 -15.49 9.34
C SER A 5 7.25 -14.16 8.73
N PRO A 6 7.63 -14.11 7.44
CA PRO A 6 7.97 -12.86 6.78
C PRO A 6 6.79 -11.90 6.85
N SER A 7 7.07 -10.63 7.07
CA SER A 7 6.01 -9.63 7.15
C SER A 7 5.37 -9.45 5.78
N VAL A 8 4.06 -9.27 5.75
CA VAL A 8 3.36 -8.77 4.56
C VAL A 8 3.31 -7.26 4.68
N GLU A 9 3.86 -6.56 3.69
CA GLU A 9 3.75 -5.11 3.64
C GLU A 9 2.68 -4.69 2.63
N VAL A 10 1.80 -3.79 3.06
CA VAL A 10 0.80 -3.18 2.19
C VAL A 10 1.04 -1.69 2.14
N MET A 11 1.24 -1.15 0.93
CA MET A 11 1.29 0.29 0.69
C MET A 11 0.02 0.74 -0.02
N LEU A 12 -0.63 1.79 0.47
CA LEU A 12 -1.74 2.46 -0.19
C LEU A 12 -1.29 3.87 -0.59
N SER A 13 -1.23 4.16 -1.89
CA SER A 13 -1.07 5.51 -2.43
C SER A 13 -2.43 6.01 -2.85
N VAL A 14 -2.93 7.09 -2.23
CA VAL A 14 -4.29 7.59 -2.45
C VAL A 14 -4.32 9.10 -2.68
N PRO A 15 -5.22 9.60 -3.55
CA PRO A 15 -5.35 11.04 -3.80
C PRO A 15 -5.91 11.81 -2.60
N ASN A 16 -6.65 11.15 -1.72
CA ASN A 16 -7.21 11.76 -0.52
C ASN A 16 -7.59 10.68 0.50
N TYR A 17 -7.87 11.11 1.74
CA TYR A 17 -8.30 10.21 2.81
C TYR A 17 -9.63 9.50 2.55
N VAL A 18 -10.53 10.06 1.75
CA VAL A 18 -11.84 9.44 1.49
C VAL A 18 -11.67 8.20 0.62
N SER A 19 -10.78 8.25 -0.38
CA SER A 19 -10.56 7.12 -1.29
C SER A 19 -9.80 5.95 -0.66
N SER A 20 -9.12 6.15 0.48
CA SER A 20 -8.50 5.03 1.21
C SER A 20 -9.51 4.13 1.92
N GLY A 21 -10.70 4.64 2.24
CA GLY A 21 -11.69 3.92 3.06
C GLY A 21 -12.04 2.53 2.51
N VAL A 22 -12.31 2.43 1.20
CA VAL A 22 -12.67 1.16 0.55
C VAL A 22 -11.51 0.13 0.54
N PHE A 23 -10.26 0.60 0.50
CA PHE A 23 -9.08 -0.28 0.60
C PHE A 23 -8.84 -0.72 2.04
N LEU A 24 -9.00 0.19 3.00
CA LEU A 24 -8.86 -0.12 4.42
C LEU A 24 -9.94 -1.09 4.91
N GLU A 25 -11.17 -0.96 4.41
CA GLU A 25 -12.26 -1.91 4.67
C GLU A 25 -11.93 -3.30 4.13
N ALA A 26 -11.45 -3.38 2.88
CA ALA A 26 -11.00 -4.64 2.30
C ALA A 26 -9.85 -5.28 3.11
N LEU A 27 -8.85 -4.51 3.50
CA LEU A 27 -7.76 -4.98 4.37
C LEU A 27 -8.27 -5.46 5.74
N GLY A 28 -9.24 -4.74 6.30
CA GLY A 28 -9.87 -5.10 7.58
C GLY A 28 -10.69 -6.40 7.51
N SER A 29 -11.12 -6.82 6.32
CA SER A 29 -11.86 -8.06 6.10
C SER A 29 -10.99 -9.32 6.08
N VAL A 30 -9.66 -9.19 6.06
CA VAL A 30 -8.72 -10.32 5.98
C VAL A 30 -7.81 -10.34 7.21
N TYR A 31 -7.67 -11.52 7.82
CA TYR A 31 -6.71 -11.69 8.91
C TYR A 31 -5.29 -11.83 8.37
N LEU A 32 -4.49 -10.78 8.55
CA LEU A 32 -3.09 -10.71 8.16
C LEU A 32 -2.21 -10.52 9.41
N PRO A 33 -1.68 -11.60 10.01
CA PRO A 33 -0.77 -11.50 11.14
C PRO A 33 0.58 -10.94 10.69
N ASN A 34 1.24 -10.15 11.54
CA ASN A 34 2.55 -9.55 11.27
C ASN A 34 2.60 -8.76 9.95
N ARG A 35 1.67 -7.82 9.79
CA ARG A 35 1.63 -6.92 8.64
C ARG A 35 2.21 -5.54 8.94
N VAL A 36 2.76 -4.92 7.91
CA VAL A 36 3.05 -3.47 7.87
C VAL A 36 2.03 -2.82 6.95
N LEU A 37 1.40 -1.73 7.40
CA LEU A 37 0.50 -0.93 6.57
C LEU A 37 1.08 0.48 6.46
N LEU A 38 1.39 0.90 5.23
CA LEU A 38 1.83 2.24 4.90
C LEU A 38 0.75 2.95 4.08
N GLY A 39 0.28 4.09 4.56
CA GLY A 39 -0.63 4.97 3.82
C GLY A 39 0.10 6.23 3.36
N LEU A 40 -0.03 6.55 2.07
CA LEU A 40 0.56 7.73 1.43
C LEU A 40 -0.56 8.53 0.77
N LEU A 41 -0.56 9.84 1.05
CA LEU A 41 -1.44 10.78 0.38
C LEU A 41 -0.67 11.42 -0.76
N GLN A 42 -1.24 11.37 -1.96
CA GLN A 42 -0.72 12.06 -3.14
C GLN A 42 -1.05 13.55 -2.96
N ASP A 43 -0.17 14.29 -2.27
CA ASP A 43 -0.28 15.74 -2.22
C ASP A 43 0.17 16.30 -3.59
N ARG A 44 -0.74 16.94 -4.33
CA ARG A 44 -0.40 17.56 -5.63
C ARG A 44 0.26 18.93 -5.49
N ASN A 45 0.13 19.56 -4.33
CA ASN A 45 0.70 20.87 -4.05
C ASN A 45 2.05 20.76 -3.32
N ALA A 46 2.45 19.54 -3.02
CA ALA A 46 3.74 19.19 -2.47
C ALA A 46 4.85 19.57 -3.45
N THR A 47 5.53 20.67 -3.15
CA THR A 47 6.64 21.20 -3.94
C THR A 47 7.91 20.39 -3.67
N GLY A 48 8.13 19.27 -4.37
CA GLY A 48 9.41 18.52 -4.54
C GLY A 48 10.19 18.05 -3.28
N ASN A 49 9.86 18.57 -2.10
CA ASN A 49 10.57 18.49 -0.83
C ASN A 49 9.62 18.12 0.32
N SER A 50 8.35 17.83 0.02
CA SER A 50 7.36 17.35 0.99
C SER A 50 7.66 15.91 1.37
N LYS A 51 8.77 15.72 2.08
CA LYS A 51 9.19 14.52 2.79
C LYS A 51 8.46 13.28 2.32
N THR A 52 8.88 12.82 1.15
CA THR A 52 8.75 11.43 0.73
C THR A 52 9.10 10.61 1.96
N PHE A 53 8.16 9.81 2.45
CA PHE A 53 8.52 8.84 3.47
C PHE A 53 9.57 7.93 2.81
N ASP A 54 10.84 8.14 3.15
CA ASP A 54 11.96 7.40 2.58
C ASP A 54 11.94 6.00 3.16
N SER A 55 11.23 5.12 2.46
CA SER A 55 11.17 3.70 2.75
C SER A 55 11.38 2.93 1.45
N PRO A 56 12.09 1.80 1.49
CA PRO A 56 12.26 0.95 0.31
C PRO A 56 10.91 0.52 -0.32
N ILE A 57 9.83 0.48 0.47
CA ILE A 57 8.50 0.14 -0.03
C ILE A 57 7.84 1.25 -0.86
N SER A 58 8.23 2.51 -0.68
CA SER A 58 7.66 3.67 -1.38
C SER A 58 8.51 4.15 -2.56
N GLU A 59 9.78 3.74 -2.62
CA GLU A 59 10.71 4.11 -3.67
C GLU A 59 10.17 3.76 -5.06
N GLY A 60 10.08 4.76 -5.94
CA GLY A 60 9.58 4.63 -7.31
C GLY A 60 8.06 4.47 -7.47
N ARG A 61 7.26 4.52 -6.39
CA ARG A 61 5.83 4.13 -6.42
C ARG A 61 4.84 5.24 -6.05
N ILE A 62 5.31 6.40 -5.60
CA ILE A 62 4.42 7.46 -5.09
C ILE A 62 3.70 8.19 -6.23
N ASP A 63 4.40 8.45 -7.33
CA ASP A 63 3.91 9.31 -8.42
C ASP A 63 3.53 8.53 -9.70
N GLU A 64 3.59 7.19 -9.66
CA GLU A 64 3.45 6.33 -10.84
C GLU A 64 2.06 6.45 -11.48
N PHE A 65 1.01 6.56 -10.67
CA PHE A 65 -0.39 6.52 -11.12
C PHE A 65 -1.18 7.80 -10.86
N GLY A 66 -0.51 8.92 -10.58
CA GLY A 66 -1.13 10.24 -10.45
C GLY A 66 -2.27 10.24 -9.43
N ASP A 67 -3.51 10.32 -9.92
CA ASP A 67 -4.74 10.50 -9.11
C ASP A 67 -5.46 9.20 -8.76
N VAL A 68 -4.88 8.07 -9.17
CA VAL A 68 -5.50 6.76 -8.98
C VAL A 68 -5.10 6.23 -7.61
N SER A 69 -6.09 5.74 -6.86
CA SER A 69 -5.81 4.99 -5.64
C SER A 69 -5.15 3.66 -6.01
N THR A 70 -3.95 3.43 -5.52
CA THR A 70 -3.13 2.26 -5.88
C THR A 70 -2.66 1.55 -4.62
N ALA A 71 -2.88 0.25 -4.57
CA ALA A 71 -2.35 -0.61 -3.52
C ALA A 71 -1.21 -1.46 -4.06
N TYR A 72 -0.22 -1.69 -3.20
CA TYR A 72 0.90 -2.60 -3.44
C TYR A 72 0.95 -3.61 -2.30
N VAL A 73 1.04 -4.88 -2.65
CA VAL A 73 1.26 -5.98 -1.72
C VAL A 73 2.69 -6.47 -1.91
N CYS A 74 3.48 -6.42 -0.84
CA CYS A 74 4.90 -6.77 -0.87
C CYS A 74 5.24 -7.84 0.17
N ARG A 75 6.31 -8.58 -0.13
CA ARG A 75 7.01 -9.46 0.80
C ARG A 75 8.50 -9.23 0.60
N ASP A 76 9.21 -8.94 1.67
CA ASP A 76 10.64 -8.62 1.64
C ASP A 76 10.96 -7.51 0.61
N TYR A 77 10.10 -6.48 0.56
CA TYR A 77 10.19 -5.33 -0.37
C TYR A 77 10.02 -5.64 -1.87
N SER A 78 9.77 -6.90 -2.21
CA SER A 78 9.36 -7.31 -3.56
C SER A 78 7.84 -7.31 -3.65
N CYS A 79 7.30 -6.50 -4.54
CA CYS A 79 5.85 -6.28 -4.65
C CYS A 79 5.25 -7.04 -5.83
N GLN A 80 4.01 -7.47 -5.67
CA GLN A 80 3.16 -7.87 -6.80
C GLN A 80 2.85 -6.64 -7.67
N LEU A 81 2.14 -6.87 -8.80
CA LEU A 81 1.69 -5.77 -9.65
C LEU A 81 0.80 -4.80 -8.87
N PRO A 82 0.88 -3.48 -9.14
CA PRO A 82 -0.02 -2.51 -8.54
C PRO A 82 -1.48 -2.82 -8.88
N VAL A 83 -2.37 -2.60 -7.92
CA VAL A 83 -3.83 -2.80 -8.10
C VAL A 83 -4.59 -1.52 -7.78
N HIS A 84 -5.72 -1.32 -8.47
CA HIS A 84 -6.47 -0.06 -8.40
C HIS A 84 -7.90 -0.24 -7.86
N SER A 85 -8.24 -1.44 -7.41
CA SER A 85 -9.52 -1.73 -6.78
C SER A 85 -9.39 -2.58 -5.51
N PRO A 86 -10.33 -2.47 -4.57
CA PRO A 86 -10.36 -3.33 -3.39
C PRO A 86 -10.49 -4.82 -3.72
N SER A 87 -11.22 -5.17 -4.79
CA SER A 87 -11.37 -6.56 -5.24
C SER A 87 -10.07 -7.16 -5.74
N GLU A 88 -9.26 -6.41 -6.48
CA GLU A 88 -7.95 -6.87 -6.94
C GLU A 88 -6.98 -7.01 -5.76
N LEU A 89 -7.01 -6.09 -4.81
CA LEU A 89 -6.22 -6.20 -3.57
C LEU A 89 -6.58 -7.48 -2.81
N LEU A 90 -7.86 -7.78 -2.63
CA LEU A 90 -8.29 -9.01 -1.98
C LEU A 90 -7.85 -10.27 -2.72
N SER A 91 -7.82 -10.23 -4.05
CA SER A 91 -7.29 -11.34 -4.86
C SER A 91 -5.80 -11.57 -4.56
N GLN A 92 -4.98 -10.52 -4.59
CA GLN A 92 -3.55 -10.62 -4.27
C GLN A 92 -3.32 -11.11 -2.83
N LEU A 93 -4.12 -10.64 -1.86
CA LEU A 93 -4.02 -11.06 -0.46
C LEU A 93 -4.30 -12.54 -0.21
N ARG A 94 -5.03 -13.21 -1.12
CA ARG A 94 -5.31 -14.66 -1.04
C ARG A 94 -4.15 -15.52 -1.55
N GLU A 95 -3.22 -14.94 -2.28
CA GLU A 95 -2.08 -15.63 -2.88
C GLU A 95 -0.84 -15.64 -1.96
N ILE A 96 -0.93 -14.99 -0.79
CA ILE A 96 0.17 -14.76 0.15
C ILE A 96 0.26 -15.84 1.22
#